data_AF-A0A2M6Y8X3-F1
#
_entry.id   AF-A0A2M6Y8X3-F1
#
_cell.length_a   1.000
_cell.length_b   1.000
_cell.length_c   1.000
_cell.angle_alpha   90.00
_cell.angle_beta   90.00
_cell.angle_gamma   90.00
#
_symmetry.space_group_name_H-M   'P 1'
#
loop_
_entity.id
_entity.type
_entity.pdbx_description
1 polymer ?
#
loop_
_entity_poly.entity_id
_entity_poly.type
_entity_poly.pdbx_seq_one_letter_code
_entity_poly.pdbx_strand_id
1 'polypeptide(L)'
;IRTETKAEVMEINEKGVRVRRNGNLEFFEGDTVILAVGMKANNEIKSRLEGKVKQLDVIGDCAKPRRIKEAVEEGFEVGIKV
;
A
#
# COMPACT_ATOMS: atom_id res chain seq x y z
N ILE A 1 13.69 17.68 8.50
CA ILE A 1 12.39 17.19 7.97
C ILE A 1 11.33 17.61 8.96
N ARG A 2 10.25 18.25 8.51
CA ARG A 2 9.09 18.57 9.35
C ARG A 2 8.15 17.38 9.35
N THR A 3 7.65 16.98 10.51
CA THR A 3 6.74 15.83 10.66
C THR A 3 5.46 16.27 11.33
N GLU A 4 4.33 15.97 10.70
CA GLU A 4 2.99 16.32 11.17
C GLU A 4 2.21 15.04 11.49
N THR A 5 1.69 14.92 12.71
CA THR A 5 0.91 13.73 13.14
C THR A 5 -0.50 14.11 13.58
N LYS A 6 -1.45 13.18 13.49
CA LYS A 6 -2.87 13.44 13.76
C LYS A 6 -3.49 14.51 12.83
N ALA A 7 -2.89 14.73 11.65
CA ALA A 7 -3.42 15.59 10.60
C ALA A 7 -4.25 14.76 9.62
N GLU A 8 -5.54 15.04 9.52
CA GLU A 8 -6.42 14.44 8.51
C GLU A 8 -6.33 15.23 7.21
N VAL A 9 -5.91 14.61 6.11
CA VAL A 9 -5.84 15.28 4.79
C VAL A 9 -7.26 15.43 4.24
N MET A 10 -7.66 16.67 3.97
CA MET A 10 -9.01 17.00 3.49
C MET A 10 -9.05 17.24 1.98
N GLU A 11 -8.01 17.87 1.43
CA GLU A 11 -7.95 18.29 0.02
C GLU A 11 -6.48 18.42 -0.42
N ILE A 12 -6.20 18.05 -1.66
CA ILE A 12 -4.94 18.35 -2.35
C ILE A 12 -5.29 19.24 -3.54
N ASN A 13 -4.59 20.36 -3.68
CA ASN A 13 -4.77 21.29 -4.80
C ASN A 13 -3.41 21.76 -5.34
N GLU A 14 -3.43 22.63 -6.35
CA GLU A 14 -2.25 23.11 -7.07
C GLU A 14 -1.20 23.78 -6.17
N LYS A 15 -1.57 24.22 -4.96
CA LYS A 15 -0.68 24.92 -4.03
C LYS A 15 -0.19 24.03 -2.89
N GLY A 16 -0.75 22.84 -2.71
CA GLY A 16 -0.41 21.94 -1.61
C GLY A 16 -1.60 21.20 -0.99
N VAL A 17 -1.57 21.04 0.33
CA VAL A 17 -2.47 20.12 1.07
C VAL A 17 -3.21 20.85 2.18
N ARG A 18 -4.54 20.80 2.17
CA ARG A 18 -5.38 21.23 3.30
C ARG A 18 -5.59 20.08 4.26
N VAL A 19 -5.35 20.33 5.55
CA VAL A 19 -5.54 19.33 6.60
C VAL A 19 -6.47 19.82 7.69
N ARG A 20 -7.11 18.88 8.39
CA ARG A 20 -7.89 19.11 9.60
C ARG A 20 -7.16 18.51 10.79
N ARG A 21 -7.06 19.28 11.88
CA ARG A 21 -6.49 18.81 13.14
C ARG A 21 -7.17 19.50 14.31
N ASN A 22 -7.65 18.71 15.27
CA ASN A 22 -8.35 19.22 16.46
C ASN A 22 -9.49 20.22 16.11
N GLY A 23 -10.21 19.98 15.01
CA GLY A 23 -11.28 20.86 14.52
C GLY A 23 -10.84 22.08 13.70
N ASN A 24 -9.54 22.39 13.65
CA ASN A 24 -9.00 23.50 12.88
C ASN A 24 -8.57 23.06 11.48
N LEU A 25 -8.63 23.99 10.52
CA LEU A 25 -8.10 23.81 9.16
C LEU A 25 -6.71 24.47 9.07
N GLU A 26 -5.74 23.70 8.60
CA GLU A 26 -4.37 24.14 8.32
C GLU A 26 -4.06 23.93 6.83
N PHE A 27 -3.10 24.67 6.30
CA PHE A 27 -2.63 24.52 4.91
C PHE A 27 -1.12 24.30 4.89
N PHE A 28 -0.68 23.26 4.17
CA PHE A 28 0.72 22.97 3.90
C PHE A 28 1.01 23.25 2.44
N GLU A 29 1.78 24.30 2.18
CA GLU A 29 2.25 24.63 0.84
C GLU A 29 3.31 23.62 0.37
N GLY A 30 3.26 23.25 -0.90
CA GLY A 30 4.28 22.38 -1.49
C GLY A 30 4.05 22.16 -2.99
N ASP A 31 5.15 22.11 -3.74
CA ASP A 31 5.14 21.96 -5.20
C ASP A 31 4.78 20.54 -5.65
N THR A 32 4.98 19.55 -4.79
CA THR A 32 4.75 18.13 -5.09
C THR A 32 4.18 17.41 -3.87
N VAL A 33 3.13 16.62 -4.11
CA VAL A 33 2.47 15.82 -3.08
C VAL A 33 2.63 14.34 -3.44
N ILE A 34 3.29 13.58 -2.56
CA ILE A 34 3.51 12.15 -2.73
C ILE A 34 2.48 11.38 -1.87
N LEU A 35 1.64 10.57 -2.52
CA LEU A 35 0.66 9.71 -1.84
C LEU A 35 1.27 8.39 -1.38
N ALA A 36 1.90 8.40 -0.21
CA ALA A 36 2.49 7.21 0.43
C ALA A 36 1.53 6.57 1.46
N VAL A 37 0.26 6.35 1.09
CA VAL A 37 -0.84 5.96 2.01
C VAL A 37 -1.02 4.44 2.19
N GLY A 38 -0.09 3.64 1.69
CA GLY A 38 -0.14 2.18 1.73
C GLY A 38 -0.23 1.55 0.35
N MET A 39 -0.49 0.25 0.31
CA MET A 39 -0.44 -0.57 -0.90
C MET A 39 -1.69 -1.45 -1.02
N LYS A 40 -2.04 -1.82 -2.25
CA LYS A 40 -3.10 -2.80 -2.57
C LYS A 40 -2.47 -4.02 -3.23
N ALA A 41 -2.97 -5.21 -2.92
CA ALA A 41 -2.54 -6.45 -3.57
C ALA A 41 -2.71 -6.34 -5.10
N ASN A 42 -1.65 -6.65 -5.85
CA ASN A 42 -1.73 -6.82 -7.30
C ASN A 42 -1.91 -8.31 -7.62
N ASN A 43 -3.16 -8.73 -7.79
CA ASN A 43 -3.53 -10.14 -8.01
C ASN A 43 -4.17 -10.38 -9.39
N GLU A 44 -3.90 -9.53 -10.39
CA GLU A 44 -4.49 -9.67 -11.73
C GLU A 44 -4.13 -11.02 -12.37
N ILE A 45 -2.86 -11.41 -12.30
CA ILE A 45 -2.36 -12.67 -12.88
C ILE A 45 -2.99 -13.88 -12.18
N LYS A 46 -3.14 -13.82 -10.85
CA LYS A 46 -3.86 -14.84 -10.06
C LYS A 46 -5.25 -15.07 -10.65
N SER A 47 -6.03 -14.01 -10.82
CA SER A 47 -7.40 -14.09 -11.35
C SER A 47 -7.45 -14.67 -12.77
N ARG A 48 -6.42 -14.41 -13.59
CA ARG A 48 -6.35 -14.91 -14.97
C ARG A 48 -5.98 -16.38 -15.07
N LEU A 49 -5.25 -16.93 -14.09
CA LEU A 49 -4.77 -18.31 -14.06
C LEU A 49 -5.65 -19.26 -13.23
N GLU A 50 -6.52 -18.71 -12.38
CA GLU A 50 -7.44 -19.47 -11.54
C GLU A 50 -8.26 -20.46 -12.39
N GLY A 51 -8.23 -21.74 -12.01
CA GLY A 51 -8.90 -22.83 -12.72
C GLY A 51 -8.23 -23.30 -14.03
N LYS A 52 -7.11 -22.70 -14.47
CA LYS A 52 -6.43 -23.05 -15.74
C LYS A 52 -5.17 -23.89 -15.57
N VAL A 53 -4.66 -24.02 -14.36
CA VAL A 53 -3.43 -24.74 -14.04
C VAL A 53 -3.68 -25.74 -12.92
N LYS A 54 -2.87 -26.80 -12.86
CA LYS A 54 -2.99 -27.86 -11.84
C LYS A 54 -2.74 -27.34 -10.42
N GLN A 55 -1.83 -26.37 -10.28
CA GLN A 55 -1.46 -25.75 -9.02
C GLN A 55 -1.18 -24.26 -9.25
N LEU A 56 -1.69 -23.41 -8.35
CA LEU A 56 -1.50 -21.97 -8.37
C LEU A 56 -1.35 -21.48 -6.93
N ASP A 57 -0.14 -21.08 -6.56
CA ASP A 57 0.17 -20.50 -5.25
C ASP A 57 0.24 -18.97 -5.34
N VAL A 58 -0.30 -18.29 -4.33
CA VAL A 58 -0.32 -16.82 -4.24
C VAL A 58 0.37 -16.43 -2.94
N ILE A 59 1.53 -15.77 -3.03
CA ILE A 59 2.41 -15.48 -1.91
C ILE A 59 2.94 -14.05 -1.95
N GLY A 60 3.38 -13.55 -0.80
CA GLY A 60 3.90 -12.20 -0.65
C GLY A 60 2.83 -11.12 -0.85
N ASP A 61 3.24 -9.93 -1.28
CA ASP A 61 2.36 -8.77 -1.32
C ASP A 61 1.20 -8.90 -2.32
N CYS A 62 1.34 -9.76 -3.34
CA CYS A 62 0.25 -10.06 -4.27
C CYS A 62 -0.87 -10.91 -3.61
N ALA A 63 -0.56 -11.64 -2.55
CA ALA A 63 -1.54 -12.27 -1.68
C ALA A 63 -2.10 -11.26 -0.67
N LYS A 64 -1.21 -10.55 0.05
CA LYS A 64 -1.57 -9.51 0.99
C LYS A 64 -0.37 -8.59 1.26
N PRO A 65 -0.47 -7.26 1.02
CA PRO A 65 0.61 -6.33 1.29
C PRO A 65 1.01 -6.34 2.77
N ARG A 66 2.28 -6.64 3.06
CA ARG A 66 2.86 -6.65 4.41
C ARG A 66 4.32 -6.19 4.35
N ARG A 67 5.19 -6.70 5.23
CA ARG A 67 6.62 -6.40 5.22
C ARG A 67 7.37 -7.49 4.46
N ILE A 68 8.63 -7.20 4.17
CA ILE A 68 9.53 -8.10 3.45
C ILE A 68 9.67 -9.46 4.15
N LYS A 69 9.63 -9.49 5.49
CA LYS A 69 9.74 -10.73 6.26
C LYS A 69 8.65 -11.72 5.84
N GLU A 70 7.39 -11.29 5.81
CA GLU A 70 6.28 -12.18 5.47
C GLU A 70 6.38 -12.67 4.02
N ALA A 71 6.80 -11.82 3.09
CA ALA A 71 7.01 -12.22 1.70
C ALA A 71 8.10 -13.30 1.54
N VAL A 72 9.21 -13.19 2.28
CA VAL A 72 10.28 -14.19 2.26
C VAL A 72 9.85 -15.50 2.92
N GLU A 73 9.18 -15.41 4.07
CA GLU A 73 8.68 -16.56 4.83
C GLU A 73 7.66 -17.36 4.00
N GLU A 74 6.67 -16.69 3.40
CA GLU A 74 5.66 -17.35 2.54
C GLU A 74 6.31 -18.00 1.31
N GLY A 75 7.32 -17.35 0.70
CA GLY A 75 8.08 -17.92 -0.41
C GLY A 75 8.85 -19.19 -0.02
N PHE A 76 9.50 -19.17 1.15
CA PHE A 76 10.18 -20.35 1.69
C PHE A 76 9.20 -21.48 1.98
N GLU A 77 8.09 -21.19 2.66
CA GLU A 77 7.08 -22.20 3.02
C GLU A 77 6.47 -22.89 1.81
N VAL A 78 6.19 -22.16 0.72
CA VAL A 78 5.69 -22.78 -0.52
C VAL A 78 6.81 -23.55 -1.21
N GLY A 79 8.02 -23.00 -1.28
CA GLY A 79 9.15 -23.65 -1.92
C GLY A 79 9.51 -25.03 -1.34
N ILE A 80 9.30 -25.24 -0.04
CA ILE A 80 9.54 -26.55 0.61
C ILE A 80 8.37 -27.54 0.51
N LYS A 81 7.19 -27.08 0.08
CA LYS A 81 6.00 -27.92 -0.09
C LYS A 81 5.91 -28.53 -1.50
N VAL A 82 6.67 -28.00 -2.45
CA VAL A 82 6.72 -28.42 -3.86
C VAL A 82 7.68 -29.59 -4.06
#